data_AF-A0A836X0S1-F1
#
_entry.id   AF-A0A836X0S1-F1
#
_cell.length_a   1.000
_cell.length_b   1.000
_cell.length_c   1.000
_cell.angle_alpha   90.00
_cell.angle_beta   90.00
_cell.angle_gamma   90.00
#
_symmetry.space_group_name_H-M   'P 1'
#
loop_
_entity.id
_entity.type
_entity.pdbx_description
1 polymer ?
#
loop_
_entity_poly.entity_id
_entity_poly.type
_entity_poly.pdbx_seq_one_letter_code
_entity_poly.pdbx_strand_id
1 'polypeptide(L)'
;MRDEAGKILYVGKAKSLRSRVRSYFQPGAFDGRPQFTALTSRVADIDYIVTQTEQEALILEATQIKAHHPRYNINLKDDKKYPFIRITAEPYPRMFWTRDVERDGSRYLGPYSSARHMRTMLDVMHKVFPVRSCRYHLPDPKVKLCMEFQIRRCEGPCEDLVSQEQYRRTVEHAIRFLRGDKSGVIRELTERMREAASEQRFEQAGRHRDQIRALEHYRSRQKMVLEEQIDRDVVGMARHDDEACCTVIEIREGRVLDEKHHFLGGAMESTDA
;
A
#
# COMPACT_ATOMS: atom_id res chain seq x y z
N MET A 1 -12.27 22.08 -1.16
CA MET A 1 -12.45 23.40 -0.52
C MET A 1 -12.11 24.49 -1.52
N ARG A 2 -12.95 25.52 -1.64
CA ARG A 2 -12.87 26.59 -2.64
C ARG A 2 -12.86 27.98 -2.02
N ASP A 3 -12.32 28.97 -2.74
CA ASP A 3 -12.46 30.39 -2.41
C ASP A 3 -13.79 30.98 -2.93
N GLU A 4 -14.05 32.25 -2.65
CA GLU A 4 -15.24 32.99 -3.08
C GLU A 4 -15.40 33.04 -4.61
N ALA A 5 -14.29 32.96 -5.36
CA ALA A 5 -14.28 32.91 -6.82
C ALA A 5 -14.49 31.49 -7.37
N GLY A 6 -14.72 30.49 -6.51
CA GLY A 6 -14.93 29.10 -6.88
C GLY A 6 -13.65 28.32 -7.23
N LYS A 7 -12.46 28.90 -7.02
CA LYS A 7 -11.16 28.25 -7.29
C LYS A 7 -10.83 27.26 -6.19
N ILE A 8 -10.37 26.08 -6.59
CA ILE A 8 -10.02 24.99 -5.65
C ILE A 8 -8.71 25.35 -4.93
N LEU A 9 -8.79 25.53 -3.61
CA LEU A 9 -7.66 25.85 -2.75
C LEU A 9 -6.99 24.61 -2.17
N TYR A 10 -7.79 23.59 -1.85
CA TYR A 10 -7.34 22.36 -1.21
C TYR A 10 -8.26 21.17 -1.54
N VAL A 11 -7.63 20.01 -1.74
CA VAL A 11 -8.26 18.70 -1.93
C VAL A 11 -7.68 17.74 -0.89
N GLY A 12 -8.53 16.91 -0.26
CA GLY A 12 -8.09 15.93 0.73
C GLY A 12 -8.96 14.68 0.75
N LYS A 13 -8.39 13.52 1.09
CA LYS A 13 -9.16 12.29 1.38
C LYS A 13 -9.59 12.21 2.84
N ALA A 14 -10.68 11.47 3.09
CA ALA A 14 -11.16 11.18 4.44
C ALA A 14 -11.81 9.79 4.51
N LYS A 15 -11.56 9.04 5.60
CA LYS A 15 -12.39 7.87 5.96
C LYS A 15 -13.79 8.30 6.39
N SER A 16 -13.87 9.43 7.10
CA SER A 16 -15.13 10.07 7.50
C SER A 16 -15.06 11.56 7.15
N LEU A 17 -15.85 11.97 6.14
CA LEU A 17 -15.94 13.36 5.70
C LEU A 17 -16.34 14.28 6.85
N ARG A 18 -17.32 13.86 7.67
CA ARG A 18 -17.79 14.65 8.81
C ARG A 18 -16.69 14.96 9.81
N SER A 19 -15.93 13.93 10.24
CA SER A 19 -14.82 14.11 11.19
C SER A 19 -13.73 14.98 10.59
N ARG A 20 -13.38 14.75 9.32
CA ARG A 20 -12.31 15.47 8.65
C ARG A 20 -12.63 16.93 8.38
N VAL A 21 -13.85 17.26 7.95
CA VAL A 21 -14.27 18.65 7.73
C VAL A 21 -14.31 19.39 9.07
N ARG A 22 -14.91 18.76 10.09
CA ARG A 22 -15.01 19.35 11.42
C ARG A 22 -13.64 19.69 12.01
N SER A 23 -12.60 18.88 11.78
CA SER A 23 -11.27 19.19 12.31
C SER A 23 -10.69 20.49 11.76
N TYR A 24 -11.10 20.99 10.58
CA TYR A 24 -10.62 22.28 10.05
C TYR A 24 -11.21 23.48 10.76
N PHE A 25 -12.39 23.33 11.36
CA PHE A 25 -13.12 24.44 11.98
C PHE A 25 -13.14 24.35 13.51
N GLN A 26 -12.48 23.33 14.09
CA GLN A 26 -12.33 23.22 15.53
C GLN A 26 -11.06 23.93 16.02
N PRO A 27 -11.16 24.80 17.03
CA PRO A 27 -9.99 25.37 17.70
C PRO A 27 -9.08 24.25 18.23
N GLY A 28 -7.79 24.28 17.88
CA GLY A 28 -6.78 23.33 18.37
C GLY A 28 -6.72 21.97 17.68
N ALA A 29 -7.51 21.72 16.62
CA ALA A 29 -7.56 20.41 15.95
C ALA A 29 -6.44 20.17 14.91
N PHE A 30 -5.63 21.18 14.61
CA PHE A 30 -4.40 21.05 13.84
C PHE A 30 -3.30 21.76 14.62
N ASP A 31 -2.20 21.06 14.90
CA ASP A 31 -1.03 21.50 15.72
C ASP A 31 -0.37 22.81 15.24
N GLY A 32 -1.08 23.93 15.27
CA GLY A 32 -0.56 25.26 14.94
C GLY A 32 -0.09 25.48 13.51
N ARG A 33 -0.24 24.51 12.58
CA ARG A 33 0.30 24.62 11.22
C ARG A 33 -0.28 25.85 10.49
N PRO A 34 0.51 26.93 10.26
CA PRO A 34 -0.01 28.23 9.79
C PRO A 34 -0.72 28.14 8.44
N GLN A 35 -0.32 27.19 7.61
CA GLN A 35 -0.91 26.91 6.30
C GLN A 35 -2.39 26.50 6.34
N PHE A 36 -2.84 25.80 7.39
CA PHE A 36 -4.25 25.38 7.51
C PHE A 36 -5.13 26.49 8.09
N THR A 37 -4.57 27.33 8.96
CA THR A 37 -5.21 28.58 9.39
C THR A 37 -5.37 29.55 8.22
N ALA A 38 -4.34 29.67 7.38
CA ALA A 38 -4.39 30.50 6.17
C ALA A 38 -5.29 29.91 5.05
N LEU A 39 -5.51 28.60 5.06
CA LEU A 39 -6.49 27.96 4.18
C LEU A 39 -7.90 28.29 4.66
N THR A 40 -8.21 28.00 5.92
CA THR A 40 -9.56 28.16 6.50
C THR A 40 -10.05 29.60 6.46
N SER A 41 -9.17 30.60 6.58
CA SER A 41 -9.53 32.01 6.42
C SER A 41 -9.92 32.42 5.01
N ARG A 42 -9.63 31.60 3.99
CA ARG A 42 -9.94 31.87 2.57
C ARG A 42 -10.96 30.91 1.97
N VAL A 43 -11.38 29.90 2.72
CA VAL A 43 -12.38 28.94 2.25
C VAL A 43 -13.76 29.57 2.38
N ALA A 44 -14.44 29.73 1.26
CA ALA A 44 -15.83 30.16 1.20
C ALA A 44 -16.79 28.98 1.07
N ASP A 45 -16.34 27.87 0.48
CA ASP A 45 -17.20 26.73 0.18
C ASP A 45 -16.49 25.36 0.21
N ILE A 46 -17.25 24.29 0.48
CA ILE A 46 -16.76 22.92 0.62
C ILE A 46 -17.62 21.94 -0.19
N ASP A 47 -17.05 21.48 -1.31
CA ASP A 47 -17.56 20.31 -2.02
C ASP A 47 -16.99 19.00 -1.48
N TYR A 48 -17.76 17.92 -1.70
CA TYR A 48 -17.34 16.55 -1.42
C TYR A 48 -17.86 15.58 -2.49
N ILE A 49 -17.11 14.49 -2.68
CA ILE A 49 -17.50 13.36 -3.52
C ILE A 49 -17.40 12.12 -2.64
N VAL A 50 -18.50 11.37 -2.54
CA VAL A 50 -18.53 10.12 -1.77
C VAL A 50 -17.99 8.98 -2.63
N THR A 51 -17.04 8.22 -2.10
CA THR A 51 -16.50 7.01 -2.74
C THR A 51 -16.90 5.78 -1.94
N GLN A 52 -16.90 4.61 -2.59
CA GLN A 52 -17.30 3.36 -1.95
C GLN A 52 -16.18 2.77 -1.09
N THR A 53 -14.92 3.08 -1.44
CA THR A 53 -13.75 2.59 -0.72
C THR A 53 -12.74 3.69 -0.43
N GLU A 54 -11.85 3.46 0.54
CA GLU A 54 -10.72 4.37 0.83
C GLU A 54 -9.73 4.44 -0.35
N GLN A 55 -9.60 3.35 -1.11
CA GLN A 55 -8.73 3.29 -2.28
C GLN A 55 -9.24 4.21 -3.39
N GLU A 56 -10.54 4.20 -3.65
CA GLU A 56 -11.18 5.15 -4.58
C GLU A 56 -11.02 6.60 -4.13
N ALA A 57 -11.20 6.89 -2.82
CA ALA A 57 -11.01 8.24 -2.27
C ALA A 57 -9.59 8.75 -2.55
N LEU A 58 -8.59 7.89 -2.37
CA LEU A 58 -7.18 8.21 -2.60
C LEU A 58 -6.88 8.44 -4.10
N ILE A 59 -7.46 7.64 -5.00
CA ILE A 59 -7.32 7.85 -6.46
C ILE A 59 -7.99 9.15 -6.89
N LEU A 60 -9.18 9.43 -6.35
CA LEU A 60 -9.94 10.63 -6.69
C LEU A 60 -9.21 11.89 -6.19
N GLU A 61 -8.72 11.87 -4.94
CA GLU A 61 -7.89 12.94 -4.37
C GLU A 61 -6.69 13.24 -5.28
N ALA A 62 -5.95 12.20 -5.67
CA ALA A 62 -4.82 12.32 -6.57
C ALA A 62 -5.18 12.98 -7.91
N THR A 63 -6.26 12.50 -8.53
CA THR A 63 -6.75 13.01 -9.82
C THR A 63 -7.14 14.48 -9.71
N GLN A 64 -7.81 14.87 -8.62
CA GLN A 64 -8.26 16.24 -8.37
C GLN A 64 -7.09 17.19 -8.05
N ILE A 65 -6.09 16.74 -7.28
CA ILE A 65 -4.87 17.53 -7.02
C ILE A 65 -4.11 17.78 -8.32
N LYS A 66 -4.02 16.78 -9.21
CA LYS A 66 -3.36 16.95 -10.51
C LYS A 66 -4.15 17.81 -11.48
N ALA A 67 -5.47 17.67 -11.53
CA ALA A 67 -6.29 18.48 -12.44
C ALA A 67 -6.27 19.97 -12.08
N HIS A 68 -6.17 20.30 -10.78
CA HIS A 68 -6.37 21.67 -10.30
C HIS A 68 -5.14 22.31 -9.65
N HIS A 69 -4.07 21.55 -9.40
CA HIS A 69 -2.85 21.97 -8.71
C HIS A 69 -3.11 22.96 -7.54
N PRO A 70 -3.92 22.56 -6.53
CA PRO A 70 -4.39 23.50 -5.51
C PRO A 70 -3.22 24.08 -4.71
N ARG A 71 -3.34 25.38 -4.38
CA ARG A 71 -2.25 26.15 -3.73
C ARG A 71 -1.75 25.47 -2.45
N TYR A 72 -2.67 24.97 -1.62
CA TYR A 72 -2.37 24.47 -0.27
C TYR A 72 -2.08 22.95 -0.20
N ASN A 73 -2.13 22.22 -1.32
CA ASN A 73 -1.67 20.83 -1.36
C ASN A 73 -0.13 20.79 -1.50
N ILE A 74 0.60 20.14 -0.60
CA ILE A 74 2.08 20.07 -0.66
C ILE A 74 2.53 18.80 -1.41
N ASN A 75 1.98 17.65 -1.03
CA ASN A 75 2.24 16.38 -1.68
C ASN A 75 1.39 16.24 -2.95
N LEU A 76 1.85 15.42 -3.90
CA LEU A 76 1.14 15.06 -5.15
C LEU A 76 1.01 16.19 -6.19
N LYS A 77 1.77 17.28 -6.01
CA LYS A 77 2.03 18.28 -7.06
C LYS A 77 3.00 17.78 -8.14
N ASP A 78 3.81 16.78 -7.81
CA ASP A 78 4.71 16.09 -8.73
C ASP A 78 3.89 15.26 -9.74
N ASP A 79 4.28 15.26 -11.02
CA ASP A 79 3.54 14.56 -12.09
C ASP A 79 3.48 13.03 -11.96
N LYS A 80 4.22 12.46 -11.01
CA LYS A 80 4.35 11.01 -10.83
C LYS A 80 3.00 10.38 -10.54
N LYS A 81 2.53 9.50 -11.43
CA LYS A 81 1.36 8.65 -11.19
C LYS A 81 1.64 7.70 -10.03
N TYR A 82 0.59 7.39 -9.26
CA TYR A 82 0.68 6.40 -8.21
C TYR A 82 1.04 5.03 -8.79
N PRO A 83 1.95 4.28 -8.15
CA PRO A 83 2.22 2.91 -8.53
C PRO A 83 1.14 1.96 -7.99
N PHE A 84 0.84 0.95 -8.80
CA PHE A 84 -0.12 -0.13 -8.53
C PHE A 84 0.56 -1.47 -8.76
N ILE A 85 0.07 -2.52 -8.11
CA ILE A 85 0.34 -3.90 -8.51
C ILE A 85 -0.77 -4.30 -9.49
N ARG A 86 -0.40 -4.60 -10.73
CA ARG A 86 -1.29 -5.11 -11.78
C ARG A 86 -1.23 -6.63 -11.80
N ILE A 87 -2.39 -7.24 -11.86
CA ILE A 87 -2.59 -8.67 -12.10
C ILE A 87 -3.40 -8.82 -13.38
N THR A 88 -2.81 -9.40 -14.42
CA THR A 88 -3.41 -9.45 -15.76
C THR A 88 -4.57 -10.43 -15.87
N ALA A 89 -5.50 -10.17 -16.79
CA ALA A 89 -6.66 -11.02 -17.06
C ALA A 89 -6.42 -12.07 -18.17
N GLU A 90 -5.21 -12.62 -18.24
CA GLU A 90 -4.86 -13.65 -19.23
C GLU A 90 -4.95 -15.07 -18.62
N PRO A 91 -4.89 -16.15 -19.44
CA PRO A 91 -5.00 -17.53 -18.96
C PRO A 91 -4.10 -17.87 -17.76
N TYR A 92 -2.86 -17.39 -17.81
CA TYR A 92 -1.90 -17.44 -16.72
C TYR A 92 -1.57 -16.00 -16.28
N PRO A 93 -2.30 -15.42 -15.32
CA PRO A 93 -2.08 -14.04 -14.88
C PRO A 93 -0.63 -13.74 -14.48
N ARG A 94 -0.18 -12.54 -14.82
CA ARG A 94 1.12 -11.99 -14.40
C ARG A 94 0.90 -11.03 -13.25
N MET A 95 1.83 -11.00 -12.29
CA MET A 95 1.84 -10.00 -11.21
C MET A 95 3.07 -9.10 -11.37
N PHE A 96 2.87 -7.81 -11.55
CA PHE A 96 3.95 -6.84 -11.66
C PHE A 96 3.48 -5.43 -11.27
N TRP A 97 4.41 -4.51 -11.04
CA TRP A 97 4.05 -3.14 -10.74
C TRP A 97 3.92 -2.29 -12.00
N THR A 98 3.00 -1.33 -11.99
CA THR A 98 2.79 -0.35 -13.06
C THR A 98 2.35 0.99 -12.50
N ARG A 99 2.47 2.06 -13.27
CA ARG A 99 1.84 3.36 -13.00
C ARG A 99 0.66 3.65 -13.93
N ASP A 100 0.49 2.83 -14.95
CA ASP A 100 -0.54 2.95 -15.96
C ASP A 100 -1.65 1.95 -15.69
N VAL A 101 -2.87 2.47 -15.59
CA VAL A 101 -4.10 1.71 -15.40
C VAL A 101 -4.82 1.67 -16.74
N GLU A 102 -5.09 0.47 -17.22
CA GLU A 102 -5.75 0.19 -18.50
C GLU A 102 -7.09 -0.52 -18.22
N ARG A 103 -8.08 -0.32 -19.10
CA ARG A 103 -9.37 -1.01 -19.01
C ARG A 103 -9.35 -2.31 -19.83
N ASP A 104 -8.54 -3.26 -19.39
CA ASP A 104 -8.28 -4.53 -20.10
C ASP A 104 -8.78 -5.76 -19.32
N GLY A 105 -9.55 -5.54 -18.25
CA GLY A 105 -9.98 -6.60 -17.33
C GLY A 105 -8.96 -6.97 -16.27
N SER A 106 -7.73 -6.43 -16.31
CA SER A 106 -6.74 -6.63 -15.27
C SER A 106 -7.22 -6.09 -13.92
N ARG A 107 -6.75 -6.73 -12.84
CA ARG A 107 -6.97 -6.25 -11.48
C ARG A 107 -5.81 -5.34 -11.09
N TYR A 108 -6.13 -4.15 -10.60
CA TYR A 108 -5.15 -3.18 -10.10
C TYR A 108 -5.31 -3.04 -8.59
N LEU A 109 -4.24 -3.29 -7.85
CA LEU A 109 -4.18 -3.22 -6.40
C LEU A 109 -3.31 -2.02 -6.01
N GLY A 110 -3.82 -1.17 -5.13
CA GLY A 110 -3.23 0.13 -4.80
C GLY A 110 -4.30 1.22 -4.75
N PRO A 111 -3.93 2.51 -4.86
CA PRO A 111 -2.58 3.04 -5.13
C PRO A 111 -1.64 2.94 -3.92
N TYR A 112 -0.34 2.73 -4.17
CA TYR A 112 0.68 2.69 -3.12
C TYR A 112 1.39 4.04 -2.98
N SER A 113 1.46 4.59 -1.76
CA SER A 113 2.14 5.87 -1.48
C SER A 113 3.66 5.81 -1.71
N SER A 114 4.28 4.66 -1.44
CA SER A 114 5.72 4.42 -1.62
C SER A 114 5.97 3.32 -2.63
N ALA A 115 6.64 3.67 -3.74
CA ALA A 115 7.09 2.70 -4.73
C ALA A 115 8.09 1.70 -4.14
N ARG A 116 8.88 2.10 -3.14
CA ARG A 116 9.83 1.23 -2.45
C ARG A 116 9.09 0.15 -1.66
N HIS A 117 8.13 0.55 -0.82
CA HIS A 117 7.31 -0.40 -0.05
C HIS A 117 6.52 -1.34 -0.95
N MET A 118 5.94 -0.82 -2.04
CA MET A 118 5.26 -1.66 -3.03
C MET A 118 6.21 -2.70 -3.64
N ARG A 119 7.43 -2.32 -4.03
CA ARG A 119 8.41 -3.28 -4.60
C ARG A 119 8.83 -4.34 -3.58
N THR A 120 9.06 -3.94 -2.33
CA THR A 120 9.33 -4.89 -1.24
C THR A 120 8.16 -5.84 -1.03
N MET A 121 6.93 -5.33 -1.08
CA MET A 121 5.74 -6.17 -1.00
C MET A 121 5.67 -7.15 -2.15
N LEU A 122 5.85 -6.66 -3.39
CA LEU A 122 5.83 -7.50 -4.59
C LEU A 122 6.91 -8.61 -4.53
N ASP A 123 8.10 -8.34 -4.01
CA ASP A 123 9.14 -9.35 -3.81
C ASP A 123 8.71 -10.45 -2.82
N VAL A 124 8.06 -10.08 -1.71
CA VAL A 124 7.47 -11.04 -0.77
C VAL A 124 6.35 -11.83 -1.45
N MET A 125 5.50 -11.16 -2.23
CA MET A 125 4.42 -11.81 -2.95
C MET A 125 4.95 -12.87 -3.90
N HIS A 126 6.00 -12.61 -4.69
CA HIS A 126 6.57 -13.61 -5.59
C HIS A 126 7.23 -14.79 -4.85
N LYS A 127 7.71 -14.60 -3.62
CA LYS A 127 8.25 -15.70 -2.80
C LYS A 127 7.16 -16.58 -2.20
N VAL A 128 6.06 -15.97 -1.79
CA VAL A 128 4.95 -16.68 -1.14
C VAL A 128 4.02 -17.28 -2.19
N PHE A 129 3.62 -16.50 -3.18
CA PHE A 129 2.73 -16.90 -4.24
C PHE A 129 3.55 -16.91 -5.54
N PRO A 130 3.95 -18.08 -6.05
CA PRO A 130 4.79 -18.22 -7.24
C PRO A 130 4.06 -17.84 -8.54
N VAL A 131 3.52 -16.62 -8.58
CA VAL A 131 2.89 -15.98 -9.73
C VAL A 131 3.96 -15.37 -10.60
N ARG A 132 3.81 -15.52 -11.92
CA ARG A 132 4.85 -15.15 -12.88
C ARG A 132 4.91 -13.63 -13.05
N SER A 133 6.10 -13.12 -13.31
CA SER A 133 6.37 -11.71 -13.65
C SER A 133 6.84 -11.55 -15.12
N CYS A 134 7.09 -12.66 -15.82
CA CYS A 134 7.63 -12.66 -17.18
C CYS A 134 6.65 -12.05 -18.20
N ARG A 135 7.18 -11.41 -19.25
CA ARG A 135 6.35 -10.67 -20.24
C ARG A 135 5.75 -11.54 -21.34
N TYR A 136 6.07 -12.83 -21.39
CA TYR A 136 5.57 -13.76 -22.41
C TYR A 136 4.05 -13.93 -22.35
N HIS A 137 3.41 -14.16 -23.49
CA HIS A 137 2.02 -14.60 -23.55
C HIS A 137 2.03 -16.12 -23.47
N LEU A 138 1.24 -16.70 -22.56
CA LEU A 138 1.19 -18.15 -22.33
C LEU A 138 -0.22 -18.69 -22.55
N PRO A 139 -0.36 -19.94 -23.04
CA PRO A 139 0.72 -20.89 -23.35
C PRO A 139 1.48 -20.55 -24.66
N ASP A 140 2.80 -20.76 -24.68
CA ASP A 140 3.65 -20.62 -25.87
C ASP A 140 4.76 -21.69 -25.84
N PRO A 141 4.78 -22.66 -26.78
CA PRO A 141 5.74 -23.76 -26.81
C PRO A 141 7.21 -23.32 -26.92
N LYS A 142 7.48 -22.09 -27.36
CA LYS A 142 8.84 -21.56 -27.52
C LYS A 142 9.43 -21.07 -26.20
N VAL A 143 8.59 -20.83 -25.19
CA VAL A 143 9.01 -20.24 -23.92
C VAL A 143 9.50 -21.34 -22.98
N LYS A 144 10.76 -21.25 -22.57
CA LYS A 144 11.40 -22.20 -21.65
C LYS A 144 11.35 -21.73 -20.19
N LEU A 145 11.60 -22.65 -19.26
CA LEU A 145 11.70 -22.34 -17.84
C LEU A 145 12.80 -21.29 -17.61
N CYS A 146 12.45 -20.26 -16.86
CA CYS A 146 13.34 -19.15 -16.57
C CYS A 146 13.89 -19.22 -15.13
N MET A 147 14.79 -18.29 -14.81
CA MET A 147 15.38 -18.18 -13.48
C MET A 147 14.32 -18.06 -12.37
N GLU A 148 13.22 -17.34 -12.58
CA GLU A 148 12.14 -17.20 -11.59
C GLU A 148 11.56 -18.56 -11.18
N PHE A 149 11.44 -19.52 -12.10
CA PHE A 149 11.05 -20.89 -11.77
C PHE A 149 12.13 -21.60 -10.96
N GLN A 150 13.40 -21.51 -11.38
CA GLN A 150 14.52 -22.16 -10.70
C GLN A 150 14.70 -21.70 -9.26
N ILE A 151 14.41 -20.42 -8.97
CA ILE A 151 14.42 -19.85 -7.61
C ILE A 151 13.06 -19.93 -6.90
N ARG A 152 12.13 -20.74 -7.42
CA ARG A 152 10.81 -21.04 -6.84
C ARG A 152 9.86 -19.84 -6.68
N ARG A 153 9.97 -18.83 -7.55
CA ARG A 153 9.06 -17.67 -7.65
C ARG A 153 8.01 -17.77 -8.75
N CYS A 154 8.01 -18.87 -9.49
CA CYS A 154 7.06 -19.15 -10.56
C CYS A 154 6.71 -20.64 -10.56
N GLU A 155 5.45 -21.00 -10.82
CA GLU A 155 5.02 -22.41 -10.93
C GLU A 155 5.36 -23.06 -12.28
N GLY A 156 6.02 -22.32 -13.19
CA GLY A 156 6.46 -22.85 -14.48
C GLY A 156 5.34 -23.15 -15.49
N PRO A 157 4.30 -22.31 -15.63
CA PRO A 157 3.22 -22.55 -16.60
C PRO A 157 3.67 -22.50 -18.07
N CYS A 158 4.90 -22.08 -18.36
CA CYS A 158 5.44 -22.08 -19.72
C CYS A 158 5.80 -23.48 -20.24
N GLU A 159 6.02 -24.45 -19.36
CA GLU A 159 6.25 -25.86 -19.72
C GLU A 159 5.22 -26.78 -19.07
N ASP A 160 3.98 -26.28 -18.89
CA ASP A 160 2.83 -27.04 -18.40
C ASP A 160 3.03 -27.75 -17.04
N LEU A 161 3.98 -27.27 -16.22
CA LEU A 161 4.27 -27.84 -14.89
C LEU A 161 3.17 -27.56 -13.86
N VAL A 162 2.18 -26.73 -14.20
CA VAL A 162 1.02 -26.40 -13.38
C VAL A 162 -0.22 -26.28 -14.24
N SER A 163 -1.33 -26.85 -13.77
CA SER A 163 -2.61 -26.68 -14.47
C SER A 163 -3.09 -25.24 -14.36
N GLN A 164 -3.80 -24.76 -15.38
CA GLN A 164 -4.37 -23.43 -15.37
C GLN A 164 -5.27 -23.18 -14.15
N GLU A 165 -6.05 -24.18 -13.74
CA GLU A 165 -6.93 -24.07 -12.58
C GLU A 165 -6.14 -23.92 -11.27
N GLN A 166 -5.11 -24.74 -11.07
CA GLN A 166 -4.24 -24.64 -9.89
C GLN A 166 -3.54 -23.28 -9.85
N TYR A 167 -3.03 -22.81 -10.99
CA TYR A 167 -2.39 -21.52 -11.11
C TYR A 167 -3.33 -20.35 -10.77
N ARG A 168 -4.57 -20.40 -11.26
CA ARG A 168 -5.60 -19.41 -10.93
C ARG A 168 -5.91 -19.37 -9.44
N ARG A 169 -5.94 -20.52 -8.75
CA ARG A 169 -6.11 -20.57 -7.29
C ARG A 169 -4.95 -19.87 -6.58
N THR A 170 -3.70 -20.11 -6.99
CA THR A 170 -2.52 -19.40 -6.47
C THR A 170 -2.64 -17.90 -6.65
N VAL A 171 -3.08 -17.44 -7.82
CA VAL A 171 -3.30 -16.01 -8.11
C VAL A 171 -4.40 -15.41 -7.23
N GLU A 172 -5.53 -16.11 -7.04
CA GLU A 172 -6.62 -15.61 -6.20
C GLU A 172 -6.23 -15.53 -4.71
N HIS A 173 -5.43 -16.48 -4.21
CA HIS A 173 -4.83 -16.36 -2.87
C HIS A 173 -3.94 -15.12 -2.75
N ALA A 174 -3.12 -14.84 -3.77
CA ALA A 174 -2.29 -13.65 -3.80
C ALA A 174 -3.13 -12.36 -3.79
N ILE A 175 -4.24 -12.34 -4.54
CA ILE A 175 -5.19 -11.21 -4.56
C ILE A 175 -5.85 -11.02 -3.20
N ARG A 176 -6.39 -12.09 -2.60
CA ARG A 176 -7.02 -12.06 -1.27
C ARG A 176 -6.05 -11.55 -0.20
N PHE A 177 -4.81 -12.02 -0.24
CA PHE A 177 -3.77 -11.57 0.68
C PHE A 177 -3.47 -10.08 0.53
N LEU A 178 -3.29 -9.59 -0.70
CA LEU A 178 -3.06 -8.15 -0.97
C LEU A 178 -4.26 -7.26 -0.64
N ARG A 179 -5.49 -7.81 -0.66
CA ARG A 179 -6.71 -7.13 -0.20
C ARG A 179 -6.88 -7.12 1.32
N GLY A 180 -6.02 -7.81 2.06
CA GLY A 180 -5.98 -7.77 3.53
C GLY A 180 -6.44 -9.05 4.22
N ASP A 181 -6.89 -10.07 3.50
CA ASP A 181 -7.26 -11.37 4.07
C ASP A 181 -6.01 -12.22 4.36
N LYS A 182 -5.21 -11.76 5.34
CA LYS A 182 -3.95 -12.41 5.71
C LYS A 182 -4.20 -13.71 6.47
N SER A 183 -5.06 -13.63 7.49
CA SER A 183 -5.33 -14.74 8.40
C SER A 183 -6.07 -15.89 7.71
N GLY A 184 -7.03 -15.57 6.82
CA GLY A 184 -7.76 -16.59 6.06
C GLY A 184 -6.84 -17.35 5.11
N VAL A 185 -5.95 -16.64 4.41
CA VAL A 185 -4.97 -17.28 3.50
C VAL A 185 -3.98 -18.17 4.27
N ILE A 186 -3.46 -17.74 5.42
CA ILE A 186 -2.56 -18.57 6.24
C ILE A 186 -3.28 -19.83 6.73
N ARG A 187 -4.54 -19.72 7.16
CA ARG A 187 -5.34 -20.86 7.62
C ARG A 187 -5.53 -21.88 6.48
N GLU A 188 -5.92 -21.40 5.30
CA GLU A 188 -6.11 -22.26 4.12
C GLU A 188 -4.81 -22.95 3.68
N LEU A 189 -3.67 -22.22 3.68
CA LEU A 189 -2.36 -22.83 3.41
C LEU A 189 -1.98 -23.90 4.45
N THR A 190 -2.33 -23.68 5.72
CA THR A 190 -2.06 -24.63 6.81
C THR A 190 -2.89 -25.91 6.66
N GLU A 191 -4.17 -25.77 6.31
CA GLU A 191 -5.06 -26.90 6.02
C GLU A 191 -4.49 -27.74 4.86
N ARG A 192 -4.09 -27.10 3.76
CA ARG A 192 -3.50 -27.78 2.58
C ARG A 192 -2.13 -28.40 2.88
N MET A 193 -1.32 -27.76 3.72
CA MET A 193 -0.05 -28.35 4.18
C MET A 193 -0.30 -29.66 4.94
N ARG A 194 -1.30 -29.69 5.84
CA ARG A 194 -1.66 -30.88 6.62
C ARG A 194 -2.24 -31.98 5.75
N GLU A 195 -3.12 -31.63 4.81
CA GLU A 195 -3.68 -32.55 3.81
C GLU A 195 -2.57 -33.21 2.99
N ALA A 196 -1.68 -32.42 2.37
CA ALA A 196 -0.54 -32.93 1.61
C ALA A 196 0.38 -33.82 2.45
N ALA A 197 0.61 -33.48 3.72
CA ALA A 197 1.40 -34.31 4.63
C ALA A 197 0.71 -35.65 4.95
N SER A 198 -0.62 -35.64 5.17
CA SER A 198 -1.39 -36.86 5.43
C SER A 198 -1.41 -37.82 4.25
N GLU A 199 -1.37 -37.28 3.04
CA GLU A 199 -1.27 -38.04 1.78
C GLU A 199 0.19 -38.36 1.37
N GLN A 200 1.17 -38.13 2.25
CA GLN A 200 2.59 -38.38 2.01
C GLN A 200 3.20 -37.59 0.83
N ARG A 201 2.55 -36.49 0.41
CA ARG A 201 3.04 -35.53 -0.61
C ARG A 201 3.99 -34.50 0.02
N PHE A 202 5.14 -34.96 0.52
CA PHE A 202 6.05 -34.14 1.33
C PHE A 202 6.62 -32.91 0.62
N GLU A 203 6.85 -32.97 -0.70
CA GLU A 203 7.32 -31.80 -1.45
C GLU A 203 6.27 -30.68 -1.45
N GLN A 204 5.00 -31.03 -1.63
CA GLN A 204 3.89 -30.07 -1.64
C GLN A 204 3.65 -29.51 -0.23
N ALA A 205 3.68 -30.37 0.80
CA ALA A 205 3.62 -29.93 2.19
C ALA A 205 4.78 -28.99 2.53
N GLY A 206 6.00 -29.29 2.07
CA GLY A 206 7.17 -28.44 2.21
C GLY A 206 7.00 -27.06 1.57
N ARG A 207 6.43 -27.00 0.35
CA ARG A 207 6.09 -25.73 -0.30
C ARG A 207 5.13 -24.90 0.54
N HIS A 208 4.01 -25.48 0.98
CA HIS A 208 3.03 -24.77 1.81
C HIS A 208 3.62 -24.28 3.14
N ARG A 209 4.45 -25.10 3.80
CA ARG A 209 5.18 -24.71 5.02
C ARG A 209 6.06 -23.48 4.77
N ASP A 210 6.83 -23.49 3.68
CA ASP A 210 7.75 -22.40 3.36
C ASP A 210 6.99 -21.11 3.02
N GLN A 211 5.83 -21.22 2.35
CA GLN A 211 4.89 -20.10 2.13
C GLN A 211 4.37 -19.51 3.45
N ILE A 212 3.92 -20.36 4.38
CA ILE A 212 3.43 -19.94 5.71
C ILE A 212 4.54 -19.20 6.46
N ARG A 213 5.76 -19.75 6.50
CA ARG A 213 6.90 -19.12 7.17
C ARG A 213 7.24 -17.74 6.59
N ALA A 214 7.23 -17.61 5.25
CA ALA A 214 7.48 -16.33 4.59
C ALA A 214 6.39 -15.29 4.93
N LEU A 215 5.13 -15.71 5.01
CA LEU A 215 4.01 -14.87 5.43
C LEU A 215 4.10 -14.45 6.91
N GLU A 216 4.45 -15.38 7.80
CA GLU A 216 4.61 -15.11 9.23
C GLU A 216 5.78 -14.18 9.52
N HIS A 217 6.90 -14.34 8.81
CA HIS A 217 8.05 -13.43 8.91
C HIS A 217 7.71 -12.01 8.43
N TYR A 218 6.88 -11.88 7.38
CA TYR A 218 6.36 -10.57 6.99
C TYR A 218 5.42 -9.99 8.06
N ARG A 219 4.56 -10.83 8.65
CA ARG A 219 3.68 -10.44 9.77
C ARG A 219 4.47 -10.00 11.00
N SER A 220 5.57 -10.68 11.36
CA SER A 220 6.40 -10.33 12.52
C SER A 220 7.14 -9.01 12.32
N ARG A 221 7.61 -8.71 11.09
CA ARG A 221 8.15 -7.39 10.75
C ARG A 221 7.12 -6.26 10.86
N GLN A 222 5.84 -6.53 10.56
CA GLN A 222 4.76 -5.57 10.80
C GLN A 222 4.32 -5.51 12.27
N LYS A 223 4.60 -6.56 13.06
CA LYS A 223 4.32 -6.69 14.49
C LYS A 223 5.40 -6.06 15.39
N MET A 224 6.52 -5.56 14.83
CA MET A 224 7.50 -4.73 15.55
C MET A 224 6.97 -3.33 15.86
N VAL A 225 5.70 -3.28 16.23
CA VAL A 225 4.98 -2.08 16.57
C VAL A 225 4.04 -2.52 17.66
N LEU A 226 4.42 -2.19 18.90
CA LEU A 226 3.71 -2.27 20.19
C LEU A 226 2.75 -3.48 20.38
N GLU A 227 2.96 -4.26 21.44
CA GLU A 227 2.08 -5.40 21.82
C GLU A 227 0.60 -4.99 22.02
N GLU A 228 0.35 -3.70 22.24
CA GLU A 228 -0.98 -3.12 22.35
C GLU A 228 -1.53 -2.74 20.95
N GLN A 229 -2.70 -3.26 20.57
CA GLN A 229 -3.42 -2.84 19.36
C GLN A 229 -4.10 -1.50 19.57
N ILE A 230 -3.29 -0.45 19.63
CA ILE A 230 -3.75 0.91 19.93
C ILE A 230 -3.24 1.88 18.89
N ASP A 231 -4.00 2.96 18.75
CA ASP A 231 -3.62 4.11 17.95
C ASP A 231 -2.78 5.04 18.82
N ARG A 232 -1.53 5.29 18.43
CA ARG A 232 -0.62 6.22 19.11
C ARG A 232 0.19 6.98 18.06
N ASP A 233 0.52 8.22 18.32
CA ASP A 233 1.50 8.95 17.53
C ASP A 233 2.74 9.13 18.42
N VAL A 234 3.91 8.72 17.93
CA VAL A 234 5.18 8.84 18.66
C VAL A 234 5.94 10.01 18.07
N VAL A 235 6.27 10.98 18.91
CA VAL A 235 7.06 12.14 18.52
C VAL A 235 8.43 12.01 19.19
N GLY A 236 9.48 11.91 18.38
CA GLY A 236 10.87 11.97 18.83
C GLY A 236 11.50 13.27 18.35
N MET A 237 12.26 13.94 19.21
CA MET A 237 13.01 15.14 18.83
C MET A 237 14.47 14.95 19.20
N ALA A 238 15.36 15.28 18.27
CA ALA A 238 16.79 15.38 18.52
C ALA A 238 17.27 16.75 18.06
N ARG A 239 18.09 17.42 18.88
CA ARG A 239 18.71 18.71 18.56
C ARG A 239 20.22 18.56 18.54
N HIS A 240 20.86 19.13 17.53
CA HIS A 240 22.30 19.31 17.46
C HIS A 240 22.60 20.71 16.91
N ASP A 241 23.28 21.53 17.72
CA ASP A 241 23.56 22.93 17.45
C ASP A 241 22.28 23.73 17.09
N ASP A 242 22.25 24.38 15.92
CA ASP A 242 21.11 25.17 15.46
C ASP A 242 20.07 24.36 14.65
N GLU A 243 20.28 23.05 14.55
CA GLU A 243 19.40 22.13 13.83
C GLU A 243 18.66 21.20 14.80
N ALA A 244 17.36 21.04 14.57
CA ALA A 244 16.56 20.03 15.24
C ALA A 244 15.85 19.15 14.21
N CYS A 245 15.76 17.85 14.51
CA CYS A 245 14.95 16.91 13.76
C CYS A 245 13.84 16.38 14.66
N CYS A 246 12.61 16.75 14.33
CA CYS A 246 11.41 16.14 14.90
C CYS A 246 10.94 15.02 13.98
N THR A 247 10.84 13.80 14.52
CA THR A 247 10.30 12.65 13.82
C THR A 247 8.94 12.31 14.42
N VAL A 248 7.91 12.27 13.57
CA VAL A 248 6.57 11.82 13.93
C VAL A 248 6.34 10.46 13.30
N ILE A 249 6.12 9.46 14.14
CA ILE A 249 5.81 8.08 13.74
C ILE A 249 4.33 7.84 14.04
N GLU A 250 3.52 7.69 13.01
CA GLU A 250 2.10 7.43 13.14
C GLU A 250 1.87 5.93 13.34
N ILE A 251 1.27 5.52 14.47
CA ILE A 251 0.96 4.12 14.79
C ILE A 251 -0.55 3.93 14.84
N ARG A 252 -1.10 3.00 14.04
CA ARG A 252 -2.52 2.61 14.10
C ARG A 252 -2.66 1.10 14.23
N GLU A 253 -3.56 0.66 15.10
CA GLU A 253 -3.73 -0.77 15.45
C GLU A 253 -2.40 -1.45 15.84
N GLY A 254 -1.49 -0.72 16.48
CA GLY A 254 -0.12 -1.20 16.73
C GLY A 254 0.64 -1.48 15.42
N ARG A 255 0.53 -0.62 14.39
CA ARG A 255 1.34 -0.66 13.16
C ARG A 255 1.82 0.73 12.77
N VAL A 256 3.11 0.88 12.45
CA VAL A 256 3.68 2.13 11.93
C VAL A 256 3.12 2.32 10.53
N LEU A 257 2.31 3.35 10.35
CA LEU A 257 1.72 3.73 9.07
C LEU A 257 2.64 4.66 8.29
N ASP A 258 3.28 5.59 8.99
CA ASP A 258 4.06 6.65 8.36
C ASP A 258 5.14 7.17 9.32
N GLU A 259 6.23 7.66 8.74
CA GLU A 259 7.34 8.28 9.46
C GLU A 259 7.66 9.60 8.76
N LYS A 260 7.52 10.71 9.47
CA LYS A 260 7.74 12.06 8.95
C LYS A 260 8.88 12.71 9.70
N HIS A 261 9.90 13.13 8.97
CA HIS A 261 10.99 13.94 9.50
C HIS A 261 10.72 15.42 9.22
N HIS A 262 10.84 16.23 10.26
CA HIS A 262 10.73 17.67 10.24
C HIS A 262 12.05 18.25 10.72
N PHE A 263 12.84 18.75 9.78
CA PHE A 263 14.06 19.49 10.08
C PHE A 263 13.70 20.95 10.35
N LEU A 264 14.17 21.48 11.48
CA LEU A 264 13.96 22.83 11.96
C LEU A 264 15.35 23.48 12.13
N GLY A 265 15.53 24.69 11.59
CA GLY A 265 16.68 25.55 11.86
C GLY A 265 16.31 26.66 12.83
N GLY A 266 17.30 27.29 13.49
CA GLY A 266 17.05 28.31 14.51
C GLY A 266 16.69 27.74 15.89
N ALA A 267 17.05 26.48 16.16
CA ALA A 267 16.61 25.74 17.35
C ALA A 267 17.36 26.10 18.65
N MET A 268 18.36 27.00 18.58
CA MET A 268 19.11 27.47 19.77
C MET A 268 18.28 28.35 20.72
N GLU A 269 17.29 29.10 20.24
CA GLU A 269 16.52 30.04 21.07
C GLU A 269 15.20 29.45 21.63
N SER A 270 14.92 28.19 21.32
CA SER A 270 13.65 27.53 21.69
C SER A 270 13.84 26.63 22.92
N THR A 271 12.99 26.82 23.92
CA THR A 271 12.97 25.99 25.14
C THR A 271 12.12 24.74 24.94
N ASP A 272 12.56 23.61 25.50
CA ASP A 272 11.84 22.33 25.48
C ASP A 272 10.65 22.40 26.47
N ALA A 273 9.53 22.99 26.05
CA ALA A 273 8.30 23.09 26.84
C ALA A 273 7.17 22.27 26.21
#